data_AF-A0A1F4QAP8-F1
#
_entry.id   AF-A0A1F4QAP8-F1
#
_cell.length_a   1.000
_cell.length_b   1.000
_cell.length_c   1.000
_cell.angle_alpha   90.00
_cell.angle_beta   90.00
_cell.angle_gamma   90.00
#
_symmetry.space_group_name_H-M   'P 1'
#
loop_
_entity.id
_entity.type
_entity.pdbx_description
1 polymer ?
#
loop_
_entity_poly.entity_id
_entity_poly.type
_entity_poly.pdbx_seq_one_letter_code
_entity_poly.pdbx_strand_id
1 'polypeptide(L)'
;VGPRLFPTLAGLFCALMGLLLALFPEGRNNLAGLATRDSRRNVGWLLALSVGYVATLQGLGFLLGTAAALVLYLLAFGERRWWVILVIAVPVPLLIEAAFVRLLLLELPTGLLSLPW
;
A
#
# COMPACT_ATOMS: atom_id res chain seq x y z
N VAL A 1 -23.87 -7.18 -3.01
CA VAL A 1 -22.98 -6.51 -2.03
C VAL A 1 -23.26 -5.01 -2.16
N GLY A 2 -23.87 -4.36 -1.16
CA GLY A 2 -24.44 -3.01 -1.32
C GLY A 2 -23.41 -1.88 -1.13
N PRO A 3 -23.66 -0.65 -1.66
CA PRO A 3 -22.73 0.50 -1.60
C PRO A 3 -22.33 0.93 -0.17
N ARG A 4 -23.06 0.46 0.84
CA ARG A 4 -22.80 0.76 2.26
C ARG A 4 -21.68 -0.08 2.86
N LEU A 5 -21.29 -1.21 2.25
CA LEU A 5 -20.30 -2.11 2.84
C LEU A 5 -18.91 -1.49 2.93
N PHE A 6 -18.47 -0.78 1.89
CA PHE A 6 -17.18 -0.07 1.90
C PHE A 6 -17.06 0.95 3.02
N PRO A 7 -17.96 1.96 3.15
CA PRO A 7 -17.85 2.95 4.21
C PRO A 7 -18.00 2.32 5.60
N THR A 8 -18.79 1.26 5.74
CA THR A 8 -18.94 0.56 7.04
C THR A 8 -17.64 -0.19 7.42
N LEU A 9 -17.02 -0.91 6.47
CA LEU A 9 -15.74 -1.59 6.70
C LEU A 9 -14.61 -0.60 6.96
N ALA A 10 -14.52 0.47 6.17
CA ALA A 10 -13.54 1.53 6.35
C ALA A 10 -13.70 2.22 7.72
N GLY A 11 -14.94 2.53 8.10
CA GLY A 11 -15.26 3.11 9.41
C GLY A 11 -14.89 2.18 10.56
N LEU A 12 -15.19 0.88 10.44
CA LEU A 12 -14.80 -0.13 11.42
C LEU A 12 -13.28 -0.24 11.55
N PHE A 13 -12.56 -0.27 10.42
CA PHE A 13 -11.10 -0.32 10.41
C PHE A 13 -10.50 0.94 11.05
N CYS A 14 -11.03 2.12 10.73
CA CYS A 14 -10.59 3.38 11.34
C CYS A 14 -10.84 3.39 12.85
N ALA A 15 -12.02 2.93 13.29
CA ALA A 15 -12.34 2.85 14.71
C ALA A 15 -11.42 1.86 15.44
N LEU A 16 -11.14 0.71 14.83
CA LEU A 16 -10.24 -0.30 15.38
C LEU A 16 -8.79 0.20 15.44
N MET A 17 -8.31 0.89 14.40
CA MET A 17 -7.00 1.56 14.40
C MET A 17 -6.93 2.64 15.47
N GLY A 18 -7.96 3.48 15.60
CA GLY A 18 -8.06 4.50 16.64
C GLY A 18 -8.05 3.90 18.05
N LEU A 19 -8.76 2.78 18.25
CA LEU A 19 -8.75 2.04 19.50
C LEU A 19 -7.37 1.44 19.79
N LEU A 20 -6.71 0.83 18.80
CA LEU A 20 -5.36 0.31 18.94
C LEU A 20 -4.36 1.41 19.29
N LEU A 21 -4.43 2.58 18.67
CA LEU A 21 -3.58 3.71 19.01
C LEU A 21 -3.85 4.23 20.44
N ALA A 22 -5.11 4.20 20.88
CA ALA A 22 -5.49 4.58 22.24
C ALA A 22 -5.00 3.56 23.29
N LEU A 23 -4.99 2.27 22.96
CA LEU A 23 -4.57 1.18 23.84
C LEU A 23 -3.05 0.97 23.83
N PHE A 24 -2.40 1.21 22.69
CA PHE A 24 -0.95 1.15 22.49
C PHE A 24 -0.44 2.54 22.08
N PRO A 25 -0.51 3.53 22.99
CA PRO A 25 0.06 4.83 22.71
C PRO A 25 1.58 4.66 22.60
N GLU A 26 2.10 4.64 21.37
CA GLU A 26 3.53 4.75 21.14
C GLU A 26 3.99 6.11 21.66
N GLY A 27 4.54 6.08 22.87
CA GLY A 27 5.05 7.25 23.57
C GLY A 27 6.21 7.87 22.79
N ARG A 28 6.06 9.16 22.49
CA ARG A 28 7.03 10.06 21.81
C ARG A 28 7.08 9.84 20.31
N ASN A 29 6.28 10.65 19.62
CA ASN A 29 6.51 11.06 18.26
C ASN A 29 7.94 11.64 18.18
N ASN A 30 8.91 10.81 17.78
CA ASN A 30 10.33 11.15 17.77
C ASN A 30 10.64 11.96 16.49
N LEU A 31 9.88 13.04 16.29
CA LEU A 31 10.00 13.97 15.16
C LEU A 31 11.39 14.60 15.09
N ALA A 32 12.15 14.57 16.19
CA ALA A 32 13.57 14.92 16.25
C ALA A 32 14.43 14.04 15.33
N GLY A 33 14.06 12.76 15.11
CA GLY A 33 14.73 11.87 14.17
C GLY A 33 14.51 12.24 12.70
N LEU A 34 13.34 12.78 12.37
CA LEU A 34 13.00 13.24 11.00
C LEU A 34 13.76 14.51 10.58
N ALA A 35 14.37 15.22 11.54
CA ALA A 35 15.22 16.39 11.27
C ALA A 35 16.66 16.04 10.85
N THR A 36 17.01 14.75 10.84
CA THR A 36 18.31 14.31 10.28
C THR A 36 18.30 14.37 8.76
N ARG A 37 19.44 14.73 8.16
CA ARG A 37 19.59 14.91 6.70
C ARG A 37 19.27 13.63 5.92
N ASP A 38 19.51 12.47 6.53
CA ASP A 38 19.22 11.15 5.95
C ASP A 38 17.72 10.83 5.94
N SER A 39 16.98 11.17 7.00
CA SER A 39 15.52 11.00 7.01
C SER A 39 14.82 11.84 5.94
N ARG A 40 15.26 13.09 5.70
CA ARG A 40 14.71 13.93 4.63
C ARG A 40 14.97 13.33 3.24
N ARG A 41 16.15 12.75 3.03
CA ARG A 41 16.50 12.07 1.78
C ARG A 41 15.65 10.82 1.57
N ASN A 42 15.42 10.03 2.61
CA ASN A 42 14.56 8.84 2.54
C ASN A 42 13.10 9.22 2.26
N VAL A 43 12.58 10.26 2.92
CA VAL A 43 11.23 10.79 2.63
C VAL A 43 11.14 11.28 1.18
N GLY A 44 12.15 12.00 0.69
CA GLY A 44 12.21 12.44 -0.72
C GLY A 44 12.20 11.27 -1.70
N TRP A 45 12.95 10.19 -1.40
CA TRP A 45 12.94 8.96 -2.19
C TRP A 45 11.58 8.26 -2.18
N LEU A 46 10.94 8.15 -1.02
CA LEU A 46 9.61 7.54 -0.89
C LEU A 46 8.55 8.35 -1.66
N LEU A 47 8.62 9.69 -1.61
CA LEU A 47 7.77 10.57 -2.40
C LEU A 47 8.00 10.38 -3.90
N ALA A 48 9.27 10.35 -4.34
CA ALA A 48 9.59 10.12 -5.74
C ALA A 48 9.09 8.75 -6.24
N LEU A 49 9.22 7.71 -5.41
CA LEU A 49 8.71 6.37 -5.69
C LEU A 49 7.17 6.36 -5.77
N SER A 50 6.49 7.09 -4.88
CA SER A 50 5.04 7.27 -4.90
C SER A 50 4.57 7.92 -6.21
N VAL A 51 5.23 9.00 -6.62
CA VAL A 51 4.92 9.69 -7.88
C VAL A 51 5.20 8.78 -9.07
N GLY A 52 6.31 8.06 -9.06
CA GLY A 52 6.66 7.08 -10.09
C GLY A 52 5.61 5.96 -10.21
N TYR A 53 5.14 5.43 -9.07
CA TYR A 53 4.05 4.45 -9.03
C TYR A 53 2.80 5.00 -9.73
N VAL A 54 2.32 6.18 -9.34
CA VAL A 54 1.12 6.81 -9.94
C VAL A 54 1.29 7.03 -11.44
N ALA A 55 2.45 7.49 -11.89
CA ALA A 55 2.73 7.71 -13.30
C ALA A 55 2.73 6.40 -14.11
N THR A 56 3.26 5.33 -13.54
CA THR A 56 3.30 4.01 -14.20
C THR A 56 1.98 3.24 -14.13
N LEU A 57 1.06 3.66 -13.26
CA LEU A 57 -0.18 2.95 -12.98
C LEU A 57 -1.09 2.83 -14.21
N GLN A 58 -1.16 3.88 -15.04
CA GLN A 58 -1.95 3.85 -16.28
C GLN A 58 -1.41 2.85 -17.32
N GLY A 59 -0.10 2.59 -17.34
CA GLY A 59 0.54 1.69 -18.30
C GLY A 59 0.68 0.26 -17.80
N LEU A 60 1.20 0.08 -16.58
CA LEU A 60 1.43 -1.23 -15.97
C LEU A 60 0.15 -1.85 -15.40
N GLY A 61 -0.83 -1.03 -15.05
CA GLY A 61 -2.03 -1.46 -14.32
C GLY A 61 -1.79 -1.65 -12.83
N PHE A 62 -2.89 -1.87 -12.11
CA PHE A 62 -2.87 -1.97 -10.65
C PHE A 62 -2.00 -3.12 -10.14
N LEU A 63 -2.15 -4.34 -10.67
CA LEU A 63 -1.40 -5.51 -10.18
C LEU A 63 0.10 -5.35 -10.29
N LEU A 64 0.62 -5.15 -11.51
CA LEU A 64 2.06 -5.03 -11.75
C LEU A 64 2.63 -3.76 -11.13
N GLY A 65 1.93 -2.64 -11.25
CA GLY A 65 2.38 -1.38 -10.66
C GLY A 65 2.52 -1.49 -9.14
N THR A 66 1.54 -2.10 -8.48
CA THR A 66 1.52 -2.21 -7.01
C THR A 66 2.50 -3.26 -6.52
N ALA A 67 2.63 -4.40 -7.22
CA ALA A 67 3.64 -5.40 -6.92
C ALA A 67 5.06 -4.82 -7.04
N ALA A 68 5.36 -4.13 -8.15
CA ALA A 68 6.64 -3.48 -8.34
C ALA A 68 6.91 -2.40 -7.29
N ALA A 69 5.91 -1.55 -6.98
CA ALA A 69 6.03 -0.55 -5.95
C ALA A 69 6.31 -1.16 -4.57
N LEU A 70 5.60 -2.22 -4.18
CA LEU A 70 5.83 -2.93 -2.92
C LEU A 70 7.24 -3.52 -2.84
N VAL A 71 7.73 -4.14 -3.92
CA VAL A 71 9.12 -4.62 -3.99
C VAL A 71 10.09 -3.46 -3.78
N LEU A 72 9.92 -2.35 -4.50
CA LEU A 72 10.80 -1.19 -4.40
C LEU A 72 10.76 -0.55 -3.00
N TYR A 73 9.58 -0.47 -2.38
CA TYR A 73 9.43 0.01 -1.00
C TYR A 73 10.15 -0.90 -0.01
N LEU A 74 9.92 -2.21 -0.06
CA LEU A 74 10.57 -3.15 0.86
C LEU A 74 12.09 -3.13 0.72
N LEU A 75 12.59 -3.03 -0.52
CA LEU A 75 14.02 -2.85 -0.79
C LEU A 75 14.54 -1.50 -0.26
N ALA A 76 13.77 -0.41 -0.42
CA ALA A 76 14.13 0.91 0.08
C ALA A 76 14.17 0.97 1.63
N PHE A 77 13.34 0.18 2.30
CA PHE A 77 13.38 -0.02 3.75
C PHE A 77 14.50 -0.96 4.22
N GLY A 78 15.26 -1.55 3.29
CA GLY A 78 16.39 -2.42 3.59
C GLY A 78 16.05 -3.88 3.81
N GLU A 79 14.80 -4.30 3.55
CA GLU A 79 14.43 -5.70 3.60
C GLU A 79 15.06 -6.43 2.40
N ARG A 80 15.85 -7.47 2.67
CA ARG A 80 16.57 -8.26 1.64
C ARG A 80 16.11 -9.71 1.60
N ARG A 81 15.17 -10.10 2.46
CA ARG A 81 14.58 -11.44 2.45
C ARG A 81 13.59 -11.54 1.28
N TRP A 82 14.09 -11.98 0.13
CA TRP A 82 13.31 -12.14 -1.11
C TRP A 82 12.02 -12.95 -0.92
N TRP A 83 12.03 -13.94 -0.03
CA TRP A 83 10.82 -14.69 0.32
C TRP A 83 9.73 -13.82 0.95
N VAL A 84 10.09 -12.95 1.90
CA VAL A 84 9.15 -12.01 2.52
C VAL A 84 8.62 -11.02 1.48
N ILE A 85 9.52 -10.52 0.61
CA ILE A 85 9.17 -9.60 -0.46
C ILE A 85 8.15 -10.23 -1.41
N LEU A 86 8.37 -11.46 -1.87
CA LEU A 86 7.44 -12.17 -2.76
C LEU A 86 6.10 -12.48 -2.09
N VAL A 87 6.14 -12.96 -0.84
CA VAL A 87 4.93 -13.30 -0.06
C VAL A 87 4.08 -12.07 0.26
N ILE A 88 4.63 -10.86 0.21
CA ILE A 88 3.85 -9.63 0.38
C ILE A 88 3.47 -9.05 -0.98
N ALA A 89 4.44 -8.85 -1.87
CA ALA A 89 4.25 -8.11 -3.11
C ALA A 89 3.33 -8.80 -4.12
N VAL A 90 3.12 -10.11 -4.01
CA VAL A 90 2.24 -10.86 -4.93
C VAL A 90 0.82 -11.01 -4.39
N PRO A 91 0.57 -11.60 -3.21
CA PRO A 91 -0.80 -11.87 -2.77
C PRO A 91 -1.51 -10.60 -2.29
N VAL A 92 -0.82 -9.60 -1.76
CA VAL A 92 -1.46 -8.35 -1.30
C VAL A 92 -2.20 -7.64 -2.45
N PRO A 93 -1.55 -7.30 -3.58
CA PRO A 93 -2.26 -6.65 -4.68
C PRO A 93 -3.34 -7.54 -5.29
N LEU A 94 -3.15 -8.87 -5.36
CA LEU A 94 -4.18 -9.80 -5.81
C LEU A 94 -5.43 -9.77 -4.91
N LEU A 95 -5.23 -9.81 -3.59
CA LEU A 95 -6.33 -9.76 -2.62
C LEU A 95 -7.06 -8.41 -2.68
N ILE A 96 -6.31 -7.31 -2.83
CA ILE A 96 -6.90 -5.98 -2.96
C ILE A 96 -7.69 -5.88 -4.26
N GLU A 97 -7.13 -6.32 -5.39
CA GLU A 97 -7.84 -6.31 -6.67
C GLU A 97 -9.12 -7.15 -6.60
N ALA A 98 -9.04 -8.37 -6.08
CA ALA A 98 -10.20 -9.24 -5.91
C ALA A 98 -11.25 -8.61 -4.99
N ALA A 99 -10.84 -7.97 -3.88
CA ALA A 99 -11.76 -7.28 -2.99
C ALA A 99 -12.43 -6.08 -3.68
N PHE A 100 -11.70 -5.29 -4.47
CA PHE A 100 -12.28 -4.15 -5.17
C PHE A 100 -13.22 -4.58 -6.30
N VAL A 101 -12.82 -5.56 -7.09
CA VAL A 101 -13.64 -6.05 -8.21
C VAL A 101 -14.87 -6.81 -7.70
N ARG A 102 -14.71 -7.76 -6.76
CA ARG A 102 -15.81 -8.65 -6.32
C ARG A 102 -16.68 -8.04 -5.23
N LEU A 103 -16.06 -7.35 -4.27
CA LEU A 103 -16.76 -6.82 -3.10
C LEU A 103 -17.30 -5.42 -3.37
N LEU A 104 -16.52 -4.59 -4.06
CA LEU A 104 -16.82 -3.19 -4.30
C LEU A 104 -17.37 -2.89 -5.70
N LEU A 105 -17.33 -3.87 -6.61
CA LEU A 105 -17.76 -3.72 -8.01
C LEU A 105 -17.08 -2.51 -8.68
N LEU A 106 -15.82 -2.27 -8.32
CA LEU A 106 -14.99 -1.17 -8.82
C LEU A 106 -13.95 -1.73 -9.78
N GLU A 107 -13.90 -1.15 -10.98
CA GLU A 107 -12.89 -1.46 -11.97
C GLU A 107 -11.58 -0.75 -11.61
N LEU A 108 -10.53 -1.53 -11.38
CA LEU A 108 -9.18 -1.03 -11.21
C LEU A 108 -8.50 -0.91 -12.58
N PRO A 109 -7.50 -0.03 -12.73
CA PRO A 109 -6.77 0.12 -13.98
C PRO A 109 -6.17 -1.21 -14.43
N THR A 110 -6.76 -1.79 -15.48
CA THR A 110 -6.29 -3.00 -16.12
C THR A 110 -5.07 -2.65 -16.98
N GLY A 111 -3.91 -3.20 -16.65
CA GLY A 111 -2.69 -3.01 -17.42
C GLY A 111 -2.29 -4.27 -18.17
N LEU A 112 -0.98 -4.40 -18.42
CA LEU A 112 -0.41 -5.52 -19.20
C LEU A 112 -0.72 -6.91 -18.65
N LEU A 113 -0.98 -7.01 -17.34
CA LEU A 113 -1.40 -8.24 -16.65
C LEU A 113 -2.80 -8.01 -16.08
N SER A 114 -3.79 -7.94 -16.96
CA SER A 114 -5.20 -8.00 -16.59
C SER A 114 -5.61 -9.47 -16.54
N LEU A 115 -6.06 -9.94 -15.39
CA LEU A 115 -6.47 -11.32 -15.25
C LEU A 115 -7.99 -11.46 -15.47
N PRO A 116 -8.45 -12.44 -16.27
CA PRO A 116 -9.86 -12.57 -16.63
C PRO A 116 -10.62 -13.31 -15.52
N TRP A 117 -11.14 -12.61 -14.52
CA TRP A 117 -11.95 -13.23 -13.45
C TRP A 117 -12.96 -12.35 -12.75
#